data_AF-A0A318D5U3-F1
#
_entry.id   AF-A0A318D5U3-F1
#
_cell.length_a   1.000
_cell.length_b   1.000
_cell.length_c   1.000
_cell.angle_alpha   90.00
_cell.angle_beta   90.00
_cell.angle_gamma   90.00
#
_symmetry.space_group_name_H-M   'P 1'
#
loop_
_entity.id
_entity.type
_entity.pdbx_description
1 polymer ?
#
loop_
_entity_poly.entity_id
_entity_poly.type
_entity_poly.pdbx_seq_one_letter_code
_entity_poly.pdbx_strand_id
1 'polypeptide(L)'
;MYQLLINLYQSAPIILLSLFGMLVIFLLIINAIYFYFRYQKSMEKELLGDDYSSGGFLYDSTRLMMYGHYILFPKRAKKAGVYEFFKNIPFKVKTHLLIHWFGLIIGGICFFVPATITYFQ
;
A
#
# COMPACT_ATOMS: atom_id res chain seq x y z
N MET A 1 -14.91 7.06 39.25
CA MET A 1 -15.61 6.04 38.43
C MET A 1 -16.30 6.66 37.22
N TYR A 2 -17.18 7.66 37.37
CA TYR A 2 -17.90 8.29 36.23
C TYR A 2 -16.97 8.96 35.18
N GLN A 3 -15.98 9.74 35.62
CA GLN A 3 -14.99 10.36 34.72
C GLN A 3 -14.15 9.33 33.94
N LEU A 4 -13.87 8.17 34.57
CA LEU A 4 -13.15 7.08 33.91
C LEU A 4 -13.98 6.49 32.76
N LEU A 5 -15.29 6.33 32.95
CA LEU A 5 -16.21 5.82 31.93
C LEU A 5 -16.37 6.79 30.75
N ILE A 6 -16.41 8.10 31.00
CA ILE A 6 -16.45 9.12 29.96
C ILE A 6 -15.17 9.09 29.12
N ASN A 7 -14.01 9.04 29.77
CA ASN A 7 -12.71 8.99 29.09
C ASN A 7 -12.55 7.71 28.26
N LEU A 8 -13.03 6.56 28.76
CA LEU A 8 -13.05 5.30 28.02
C LEU A 8 -13.97 5.35 26.80
N TYR A 9 -15.16 5.94 26.94
CA TYR A 9 -16.11 6.08 25.84
C TYR A 9 -15.57 7.00 24.72
N GLN A 10 -14.89 8.09 25.09
CA GLN A 10 -14.31 9.03 24.13
C GLN A 10 -13.06 8.47 23.42
N SER A 11 -12.27 7.63 24.08
CA SER A 11 -11.04 7.06 23.52
C SER A 11 -11.27 5.77 22.73
N ALA A 12 -12.33 5.02 22.99
CA ALA A 12 -12.61 3.75 22.31
C ALA A 12 -12.69 3.86 20.77
N PRO A 13 -13.36 4.85 20.16
CA PRO A 13 -13.40 5.01 18.71
C PRO A 13 -12.02 5.23 18.08
N ILE A 14 -11.15 5.99 18.76
CA ILE A 14 -9.78 6.31 18.33
C ILE A 14 -8.94 5.03 18.31
N ILE A 15 -9.03 4.24 19.39
CA ILE A 15 -8.33 2.96 19.50
C ILE A 15 -8.82 1.98 18.42
N LEU A 16 -10.13 1.86 18.21
CA LEU A 16 -10.70 0.98 17.19
C LEU A 16 -10.25 1.37 15.78
N LEU A 17 -10.18 2.66 15.48
CA LEU A 17 -9.72 3.15 14.18
C LEU A 17 -8.23 2.83 13.96
N SER A 18 -7.39 2.99 14.98
CA SER A 18 -5.98 2.59 14.94
C SER A 18 -5.81 1.08 14.71
N LEU A 19 -6.58 0.25 15.42
CA LEU A 19 -6.56 -1.21 15.25
C LEU A 19 -7.00 -1.63 13.84
N PHE A 20 -8.02 -0.96 13.29
CA PHE A 20 -8.43 -1.17 11.90
C PHE A 20 -7.32 -0.79 10.92
N GLY A 21 -6.67 0.36 11.10
CA GLY A 21 -5.54 0.78 10.27
C GLY A 21 -4.38 -0.22 10.33
N MET A 22 -4.04 -0.72 11.52
CA MET A 22 -3.04 -1.76 11.72
C MET A 22 -3.40 -3.05 10.97
N LEU A 23 -4.66 -3.51 11.07
CA LEU A 23 -5.12 -4.71 10.37
C LEU A 23 -5.01 -4.54 8.85
N VAL A 24 -5.41 -3.38 8.33
CA VAL A 24 -5.27 -3.07 6.89
C VAL A 24 -3.81 -3.14 6.47
N ILE A 25 -2.90 -2.47 7.19
CA ILE A 25 -1.46 -2.49 6.88
C ILE A 25 -0.92 -3.94 6.89
N PHE A 26 -1.32 -4.75 7.86
CA PHE A 26 -0.91 -6.15 7.94
C PHE A 26 -1.36 -6.96 6.71
N LEU A 27 -2.62 -6.82 6.28
CA LEU A 27 -3.13 -7.45 5.06
C LEU A 27 -2.39 -6.98 3.81
N LEU A 28 -1.94 -5.72 3.78
CA LEU A 28 -1.16 -5.18 2.66
C LEU A 28 0.25 -5.71 2.59
N ILE A 29 0.89 -5.99 3.73
CA ILE A 29 2.17 -6.69 3.78
C ILE A 29 2.01 -8.09 3.18
N ILE A 30 0.97 -8.83 3.56
CA ILE A 30 0.67 -10.14 2.98
C ILE A 30 0.46 -10.02 1.46
N ASN A 31 -0.31 -9.03 1.02
CA ASN A 31 -0.53 -8.76 -0.40
C ASN A 31 0.77 -8.42 -1.14
N ALA A 32 1.68 -7.63 -0.54
CA ALA A 32 2.98 -7.29 -1.12
C ALA A 32 3.88 -8.53 -1.25
N ILE A 33 3.95 -9.36 -0.20
CA ILE A 33 4.69 -10.62 -0.21
C ILE A 33 4.14 -11.54 -1.31
N TYR A 34 2.83 -11.71 -1.37
CA TYR A 34 2.19 -12.51 -2.41
C TYR A 34 2.51 -11.97 -3.81
N PHE A 35 2.39 -10.65 -4.01
CA PHE A 35 2.68 -10.01 -5.30
C PHE A 35 4.13 -10.19 -5.71
N TYR A 36 5.06 -10.01 -4.77
CA TYR A 36 6.50 -10.19 -5.00
C TYR A 36 6.80 -11.59 -5.54
N PHE A 37 6.30 -12.63 -4.87
CA PHE A 37 6.55 -14.00 -5.28
C PHE A 37 5.79 -14.42 -6.55
N ARG A 38 4.57 -13.88 -6.76
CA ARG A 38 3.69 -14.36 -7.82
C ARG A 38 3.81 -13.59 -9.13
N TYR A 39 3.99 -12.27 -9.09
CA TYR A 39 3.84 -11.39 -10.25
C TYR A 39 5.06 -10.51 -10.50
N GLN A 40 5.73 -10.04 -9.45
CA GLN A 40 6.73 -8.98 -9.59
C GLN A 40 7.89 -9.39 -10.49
N LYS A 41 8.50 -10.56 -10.25
CA LYS A 41 9.65 -11.02 -11.01
C LYS A 41 9.37 -11.12 -12.52
N SER A 42 8.21 -11.68 -12.91
CA SER A 42 7.85 -11.77 -14.33
C SER A 42 7.59 -10.40 -14.95
N MET A 43 6.90 -9.53 -14.19
CA MET A 43 6.53 -8.19 -14.63
C MET A 43 7.76 -7.30 -14.81
N GLU A 44 8.71 -7.35 -13.88
CA GLU A 44 9.93 -6.55 -13.96
C GLU A 44 10.89 -7.06 -15.04
N LYS A 45 10.94 -8.36 -15.29
CA LYS A 45 11.70 -8.91 -16.42
C LYS A 45 11.13 -8.45 -17.77
N GLU A 46 9.81 -8.36 -17.90
CA GLU A 46 9.15 -7.84 -19.11
C GLU A 46 9.36 -6.32 -19.27
N LEU A 47 9.37 -5.58 -18.16
CA LEU A 47 9.54 -4.13 -18.16
C LEU A 47 10.99 -3.67 -18.39
N LEU A 48 11.95 -4.32 -17.74
CA LEU A 48 13.36 -3.91 -17.71
C LEU A 48 14.27 -4.78 -18.61
N GLY A 49 13.78 -5.92 -19.08
CA GLY A 49 14.57 -6.85 -19.89
C GLY A 49 15.80 -7.35 -19.14
N ASP A 50 16.97 -7.17 -19.75
CA ASP A 50 18.26 -7.60 -19.23
C ASP A 50 18.81 -6.72 -18.09
N ASP A 51 18.26 -5.50 -17.92
CA ASP A 51 18.63 -4.58 -16.83
C ASP A 51 17.96 -4.94 -15.49
N TYR A 52 17.26 -6.07 -15.43
CA TYR A 52 16.62 -6.52 -14.21
C TYR A 52 17.65 -6.97 -13.16
N SER A 53 17.88 -6.13 -12.15
CA SER A 53 18.53 -6.51 -10.89
C SER A 53 17.54 -6.48 -9.73
N SER A 54 17.38 -7.59 -9.01
CA SER A 54 16.62 -7.62 -7.75
C SER A 54 17.48 -7.10 -6.60
N GLY A 55 16.98 -6.10 -5.88
CA GLY A 55 17.59 -5.62 -4.63
C GLY A 55 17.13 -6.39 -3.40
N GLY A 56 16.37 -7.48 -3.59
CA GLY A 56 15.67 -8.21 -2.54
C GLY A 56 14.32 -7.59 -2.18
N PHE A 57 13.55 -8.31 -1.36
CA PHE A 57 12.13 -8.02 -1.08
C PHE A 57 11.87 -6.57 -0.65
N LEU A 58 12.64 -6.02 0.29
CA LEU A 58 12.38 -4.67 0.82
C LEU A 58 12.57 -3.59 -0.24
N TYR A 59 13.64 -3.68 -1.03
CA TYR A 59 13.91 -2.74 -2.11
C TYR A 59 12.86 -2.88 -3.22
N ASP A 60 12.57 -4.11 -3.63
CA ASP A 60 11.62 -4.44 -4.68
C ASP A 60 10.18 -4.04 -4.29
N SER A 61 9.83 -4.12 -3.00
CA SER A 61 8.53 -3.68 -2.46
C SER A 61 8.33 -2.17 -2.54
N THR A 62 9.38 -1.35 -2.55
CA THR A 62 9.23 0.10 -2.72
C THR A 62 8.63 0.47 -4.08
N ARG A 63 8.85 -0.40 -5.09
CA ARG A 63 8.33 -0.20 -6.44
C ARG A 63 6.86 -0.54 -6.58
N LEU A 64 6.29 -1.38 -5.70
CA LEU A 64 4.84 -1.72 -5.72
C LEU A 64 3.97 -0.47 -5.69
N MET A 65 4.31 0.48 -4.82
CA MET A 65 3.58 1.74 -4.69
C MET A 65 3.68 2.56 -5.98
N MET A 66 4.85 2.60 -6.61
CA MET A 66 5.06 3.26 -7.89
C MET A 66 4.27 2.61 -9.03
N TYR A 67 4.17 1.29 -9.05
CA TYR A 67 3.40 0.55 -10.04
C TYR A 67 1.89 0.84 -9.93
N GLY A 68 1.35 0.84 -8.71
CA GLY A 68 -0.02 1.31 -8.46
C GLY A 68 -0.22 2.75 -8.92
N HIS A 69 0.76 3.63 -8.65
CA HIS A 69 0.73 5.02 -9.07
C HIS A 69 0.72 5.17 -10.61
N TYR A 70 1.49 4.38 -11.35
CA TYR A 70 1.49 4.43 -12.81
C TYR A 70 0.17 4.00 -13.44
N ILE A 71 -0.58 3.10 -12.80
CA ILE A 71 -1.93 2.72 -13.24
C ILE A 71 -2.91 3.89 -13.04
N LEU A 72 -2.85 4.57 -11.89
CA LEU A 72 -3.77 5.66 -11.54
C LEU A 72 -3.47 6.97 -12.28
N PHE A 73 -2.21 7.23 -12.60
CA PHE A 73 -1.75 8.50 -13.16
C PHE A 73 -1.08 8.32 -14.53
N PRO A 74 -1.85 8.12 -15.62
CA PRO A 74 -1.34 7.92 -16.97
C PRO A 74 -0.32 8.96 -17.44
N LYS A 75 -0.49 10.24 -17.06
CA LYS A 75 0.45 11.32 -17.40
C LYS A 75 1.85 11.06 -16.82
N ARG A 76 1.93 10.56 -15.58
CA ARG A 76 3.20 10.20 -14.92
C ARG A 76 3.81 8.97 -15.59
N ALA A 77 3.00 7.96 -15.90
CA ALA A 77 3.45 6.76 -16.60
C ALA A 77 4.01 7.07 -18.00
N LYS A 78 3.37 7.99 -18.75
CA LYS A 78 3.85 8.44 -20.06
C LYS A 78 5.18 9.17 -19.95
N LYS A 79 5.35 10.04 -18.95
CA LYS A 79 6.62 10.73 -18.69
C LYS A 79 7.76 9.76 -18.34
N ALA A 80 7.44 8.66 -17.67
CA ALA A 80 8.40 7.61 -17.32
C ALA A 80 8.61 6.57 -18.43
N GLY A 81 7.92 6.67 -19.57
CA GLY A 81 8.04 5.71 -20.69
C GLY A 81 7.39 4.34 -20.45
N VAL A 82 6.70 4.14 -19.32
CA VAL A 82 6.14 2.84 -18.92
C VAL A 82 4.64 2.70 -19.17
N TYR A 83 4.02 3.68 -19.83
CA TYR A 83 2.57 3.75 -19.98
C TYR A 83 1.97 2.54 -20.71
N GLU A 84 2.52 2.15 -21.87
CA GLU A 84 1.95 1.03 -22.64
C GLU A 84 2.06 -0.29 -21.87
N PHE A 85 3.12 -0.48 -21.10
CA PHE A 85 3.26 -1.63 -20.22
C PHE A 85 2.13 -1.69 -19.17
N PHE A 86 1.98 -0.65 -18.34
CA PHE A 86 0.96 -0.62 -17.29
C PHE A 86 -0.47 -0.54 -17.82
N LYS A 87 -0.65 -0.09 -19.06
CA LYS A 87 -1.94 -0.13 -19.75
C LYS A 87 -2.33 -1.57 -20.10
N ASN A 88 -1.37 -2.42 -20.48
CA ASN A 88 -1.62 -3.77 -21.00
C ASN A 88 -1.53 -4.89 -19.94
N ILE A 89 -1.05 -4.60 -18.71
CA ILE A 89 -0.98 -5.63 -17.67
C ILE A 89 -2.37 -6.23 -17.35
N PRO A 90 -2.44 -7.52 -16.98
CA PRO A 90 -3.71 -8.19 -16.70
C PRO A 90 -4.50 -7.52 -15.57
N PHE A 91 -5.83 -7.51 -15.68
CA PHE A 91 -6.71 -6.88 -14.68
C PHE A 91 -6.46 -7.38 -13.26
N LYS A 92 -6.23 -8.69 -13.08
CA LYS A 92 -5.90 -9.28 -11.76
C LYS A 92 -4.67 -8.61 -11.13
N VAL A 93 -3.62 -8.38 -11.91
CA VAL A 93 -2.37 -7.73 -11.46
C VAL A 93 -2.65 -6.27 -11.11
N LYS A 94 -3.43 -5.56 -11.93
CA LYS A 94 -3.87 -4.18 -11.63
C LYS A 94 -4.60 -4.11 -10.30
N THR A 95 -5.51 -5.03 -10.04
CA THR A 95 -6.27 -5.07 -8.78
C THR A 95 -5.37 -5.20 -7.57
N HIS A 96 -4.38 -6.10 -7.59
CA HIS A 96 -3.42 -6.22 -6.47
C HIS A 96 -2.63 -4.91 -6.23
N LEU A 97 -2.18 -4.27 -7.32
CA LEU A 97 -1.43 -3.00 -7.24
C LEU A 97 -2.30 -1.84 -6.71
N LEU A 98 -3.55 -1.75 -7.17
CA LEU A 98 -4.50 -0.72 -6.75
C LEU A 98 -4.96 -0.94 -5.31
N ILE A 99 -5.30 -2.18 -4.91
CA ILE A 99 -5.63 -2.52 -3.52
C ILE A 99 -4.45 -2.13 -2.62
N HIS A 100 -3.22 -2.44 -3.03
CA HIS A 100 -2.05 -2.07 -2.24
C HIS A 100 -1.90 -0.56 -2.11
N TRP A 101 -2.04 0.17 -3.22
CA TRP A 101 -1.89 1.62 -3.25
C TRP A 101 -2.93 2.34 -2.37
N PHE A 102 -4.22 2.04 -2.58
CA PHE A 102 -5.29 2.66 -1.79
C PHE A 102 -5.27 2.19 -0.34
N GLY A 103 -5.00 0.90 -0.12
CA GLY A 103 -4.90 0.35 1.22
C GLY A 103 -3.79 1.01 2.02
N LEU A 104 -2.63 1.31 1.42
CA LEU A 104 -1.53 1.95 2.16
C LEU A 104 -1.92 3.35 2.62
N ILE A 105 -2.65 4.10 1.78
CA ILE A 105 -3.16 5.42 2.14
C ILE A 105 -4.21 5.32 3.23
N ILE A 106 -5.22 4.46 3.05
CA ILE A 106 -6.33 4.30 4.00
C ILE A 106 -5.80 3.76 5.33
N GLY A 107 -5.05 2.67 5.31
CA GLY A 107 -4.43 2.06 6.48
C GLY A 107 -3.48 3.01 7.19
N GLY A 108 -2.66 3.75 6.44
CA GLY A 108 -1.78 4.78 6.98
C GLY A 108 -2.54 5.89 7.68
N ILE A 109 -3.58 6.46 7.07
CA ILE A 109 -4.41 7.49 7.69
C ILE A 109 -5.10 6.95 8.95
N CYS A 110 -5.75 5.78 8.86
CA CYS A 110 -6.44 5.15 9.98
C CYS A 110 -5.50 4.78 11.14
N PHE A 111 -4.24 4.47 10.87
CA PHE A 111 -3.27 4.12 11.91
C PHE A 111 -2.59 5.35 12.52
N PHE A 112 -2.05 6.23 11.68
CA PHE A 112 -1.18 7.32 12.16
C PHE A 112 -1.96 8.52 12.69
N VAL A 113 -3.10 8.90 12.09
CA VAL A 113 -3.88 10.06 12.56
C VAL A 113 -4.39 9.87 13.98
N PRO A 114 -5.02 8.74 14.35
CA PRO A 114 -5.52 8.59 15.72
C PRO A 114 -4.36 8.38 16.71
N ALA A 115 -3.26 7.74 16.29
CA ALA A 115 -2.05 7.61 17.11
C ALA A 115 -1.42 8.97 17.44
N THR A 116 -1.34 9.88 16.46
CA THR A 116 -0.83 11.25 16.69
C THR A 116 -1.77 12.05 17.58
N ILE A 117 -3.08 11.99 17.35
CA ILE A 117 -4.07 12.65 18.22
C ILE A 117 -3.89 12.18 19.67
N THR A 118 -3.76 10.88 19.89
CA THR A 118 -3.59 10.30 21.24
C THR A 118 -2.26 10.72 21.89
N TYR A 119 -1.19 10.88 21.11
CA TYR A 119 0.12 11.26 21.63
C TYR A 119 0.18 12.73 22.08
N PHE A 120 -0.56 13.62 21.42
CA PHE A 120 -0.57 15.06 21.71
C PHE A 120 -1.71 15.50 22.65
N GLN A 121 -2.57 14.59 23.08
CA GLN A 121 -3.59 14.79 24.12
C GLN A 121 -3.02 14.46 25.50
#